data_AF-A0A2S4MBW9-F1
#
_entry.id   AF-A0A2S4MBW9-F1
#
_cell.length_a   1.000
_cell.length_b   1.000
_cell.length_c   1.000
_cell.angle_alpha   90.00
_cell.angle_beta   90.00
_cell.angle_gamma   90.00
#
_symmetry.space_group_name_H-M   'P 1'
#
loop_
_entity.id
_entity.type
_entity.pdbx_description
1 polymer ?
#
loop_
_entity_poly.entity_id
_entity_poly.type
_entity_poly.pdbx_seq_one_letter_code
_entity_poly.pdbx_strand_id
1 'polypeptide(L)' 'MKITKLVFGAVLGATLATVVSWGGLYLYGALRPAGSLFDSDPQSATLFFTIWLSLAAIASMISGYFISRR' A
#
# COMPACT_ATOMS: atom_id res chain seq x y z
N MET A 1 -14.64 -21.56 5.59
CA MET A 1 -13.16 -21.35 5.65
C MET A 1 -12.55 -20.67 4.42
N LYS A 2 -13.14 -20.75 3.21
CA LYS A 2 -12.58 -20.06 2.02
C LYS A 2 -12.63 -18.52 2.12
N ILE A 3 -13.75 -17.96 2.60
CA ILE A 3 -13.91 -16.52 2.83
C ILE A 3 -12.90 -15.99 3.86
N THR A 4 -12.68 -16.72 4.96
CA THR A 4 -11.71 -16.32 5.99
C THR A 4 -10.29 -16.22 5.44
N LYS A 5 -9.87 -17.16 4.58
CA LYS A 5 -8.57 -17.13 3.91
C LYS A 5 -8.46 -15.96 2.92
N LEU A 6 -9.54 -15.64 2.23
CA LEU A 6 -9.62 -14.49 1.31
C LEU A 6 -9.45 -13.17 2.07
N VAL A 7 -10.23 -12.98 3.14
CA VAL A 7 -10.14 -11.79 3.99
C VAL A 7 -8.75 -11.67 4.60
N PHE A 8 -8.20 -12.75 5.13
CA PHE A 8 -6.87 -12.74 5.72
C PHE A 8 -5.78 -12.37 4.70
N GLY A 9 -5.84 -12.95 3.49
CA GLY A 9 -4.89 -12.63 2.43
C GLY A 9 -5.00 -11.19 1.91
N ALA A 10 -6.23 -10.66 1.81
CA ALA A 10 -6.46 -9.26 1.45
C ALA A 10 -5.92 -8.30 2.53
N VAL A 11 -6.21 -8.58 3.80
CA VAL A 11 -5.72 -7.78 4.95
C VAL A 11 -4.19 -7.81 5.02
N LEU A 12 -3.58 -8.99 4.86
CA LEU A 12 -2.12 -9.13 4.89
C LEU A 12 -1.48 -8.37 3.72
N GLY A 13 -2.04 -8.49 2.51
CA GLY A 13 -1.58 -7.78 1.32
C GLY A 13 -1.68 -6.27 1.47
N ALA A 14 -2.81 -5.77 1.98
CA ALA A 14 -3.03 -4.35 2.25
C ALA A 14 -2.06 -3.83 3.33
N THR A 15 -1.81 -4.62 4.38
CA THR A 15 -0.88 -4.26 5.46
C THR A 15 0.55 -4.13 4.92
N LEU A 16 1.01 -5.10 4.13
CA LEU A 16 2.35 -5.04 3.50
C LEU A 16 2.47 -3.86 2.53
N ALA A 17 1.47 -3.64 1.68
CA ALA A 17 1.44 -2.48 0.78
C ALA A 17 1.50 -1.15 1.56
N THR A 18 0.83 -1.08 2.70
CA THR A 18 0.87 0.07 3.62
C THR A 18 2.27 0.28 4.18
N VAL A 19 2.89 -0.76 4.75
CA VAL A 19 4.25 -0.66 5.31
C VAL A 19 5.26 -0.24 4.25
N VAL A 20 5.21 -0.83 3.04
CA VAL A 20 6.12 -0.47 1.94
C VAL A 20 5.91 0.97 1.49
N SER A 21 4.65 1.40 1.33
CA SER A 21 4.36 2.78 0.89
C SER A 21 4.83 3.79 1.92
N TRP A 22 4.49 3.59 3.20
CA TRP A 22 4.92 4.47 4.29
C TRP A 22 6.43 4.45 4.49
N GLY A 23 7.08 3.29 4.37
CA GLY A 23 8.54 3.17 4.42
C GLY A 23 9.22 3.93 3.29
N GLY A 24 8.71 3.83 2.06
CA GLY A 24 9.20 4.60 0.92
C GLY A 24 9.04 6.11 1.11
N LEU A 25 7.90 6.54 1.66
CA LEU A 25 7.66 7.96 1.96
C LEU A 25 8.56 8.48 3.09
N TYR A 26 8.80 7.67 4.11
CA TYR A 26 9.72 8.00 5.20
C TYR A 26 11.16 8.15 4.69
N LEU A 27 11.63 7.21 3.87
CA LEU A 27 12.93 7.29 3.19
C LEU A 27 13.04 8.54 2.31
N TYR A 28 11.99 8.86 1.56
CA TYR A 28 11.95 10.04 0.71
C TYR A 28 11.97 11.35 1.51
N GLY A 29 11.23 11.41 2.61
CA GLY A 29 11.21 12.56 3.52
C GLY A 29 12.50 12.73 4.30
N ALA A 30 13.17 11.65 4.69
CA ALA A 30 14.45 11.70 5.39
C ALA A 30 15.58 12.36 4.57
N LEU A 31 15.45 12.39 3.25
CA LEU A 31 16.40 13.02 2.32
C LEU A 31 16.09 14.51 2.05
N ARG A 32 15.00 15.07 2.60
CA ARG A 32 14.58 16.45 2.35
C ARG A 32 14.70 17.36 3.59
N PRO A 33 14.77 18.69 3.40
CA PRO A 33 14.79 19.65 4.51
C PRO A 33 13.57 19.47 5.42
N ALA A 34 13.75 19.76 6.72
CA ALA A 34 12.74 19.54 7.75
C ALA A 34 11.39 20.22 7.40
N GLY A 35 10.32 19.42 7.40
CA GLY A 35 8.97 19.86 7.10
C GLY A 35 8.08 18.68 6.68
N SER A 36 6.76 18.84 6.78
CA SER A 36 5.82 17.85 6.22
C SER A 36 5.99 17.82 4.71
N LEU A 37 6.27 16.62 4.17
CA LEU A 37 6.41 16.40 2.74
C LEU A 37 5.11 16.74 2.00
N PHE A 38 3.98 16.49 2.65
CA PHE A 38 2.65 16.80 2.11
C PHE A 38 2.32 18.29 2.13
N ASP A 39 2.92 19.06 3.06
CA ASP A 39 2.74 20.51 3.11
C ASP A 39 3.63 21.22 2.07
N SER A 40 4.76 20.62 1.74
CA SER A 40 5.75 21.17 0.81
C SER A 40 5.44 20.85 -0.66
N ASP A 41 4.78 19.71 -0.92
CA ASP A 41 4.44 19.26 -2.25
C ASP A 41 3.12 18.44 -2.26
N PRO A 42 1.99 19.05 -2.64
CA PRO A 42 0.69 18.38 -2.74
C PRO A 42 0.67 17.21 -3.72
N GLN A 43 1.56 17.19 -4.73
CA GLN A 43 1.64 16.08 -5.67
C GLN A 43 2.18 14.81 -5.01
N SER A 44 3.06 14.96 -4.01
CA SER A 44 3.60 13.84 -3.25
C SER A 44 2.52 13.06 -2.49
N ALA A 45 1.50 13.74 -1.95
CA ALA A 45 0.33 13.11 -1.35
C ALA A 45 -0.46 12.28 -2.37
N THR A 46 -0.76 12.90 -3.51
CA THR A 46 -1.52 12.25 -4.58
C THR A 46 -0.81 11.02 -5.12
N LEU A 47 0.51 11.12 -5.36
CA LEU A 47 1.34 10.00 -5.81
C LEU A 47 1.39 8.88 -4.76
N PHE A 48 1.58 9.22 -3.49
CA PHE A 48 1.58 8.25 -2.41
C PHE A 48 0.26 7.47 -2.35
N PHE A 49 -0.88 8.15 -2.30
CA PHE A 49 -2.18 7.49 -2.24
C PHE A 49 -2.46 6.68 -3.51
N THR A 50 -2.06 7.17 -4.68
CA THR A 50 -2.24 6.44 -5.94
C THR A 50 -1.43 5.15 -5.98
N ILE A 51 -0.15 5.20 -5.60
CA ILE A 51 0.73 4.03 -5.56
C ILE A 51 0.24 3.04 -4.50
N TRP A 52 -0.10 3.53 -3.30
CA TRP A 52 -0.60 2.71 -2.20
C TRP A 52 -1.90 1.99 -2.59
N LEU A 53 -2.86 2.71 -3.15
CA LEU A 53 -4.15 2.14 -3.56
C LEU A 53 -3.98 1.12 -4.69
N SER A 54 -3.09 1.40 -5.64
CA SER A 54 -2.75 0.46 -6.72
C SER A 54 -2.14 -0.83 -6.18
N LEU A 55 -1.19 -0.73 -5.25
CA LEU A 55 -0.58 -1.90 -4.59
C LEU A 55 -1.59 -2.70 -3.79
N ALA A 56 -2.47 -2.04 -3.03
CA ALA A 56 -3.53 -2.69 -2.27
C ALA A 56 -4.53 -3.42 -3.18
N ALA A 57 -4.91 -2.81 -4.31
CA ALA A 57 -5.78 -3.41 -5.31
C ALA A 57 -5.14 -4.67 -5.94
N ILE A 58 -3.88 -4.57 -6.37
CA ILE A 58 -3.13 -5.70 -6.95
C ILE A 58 -3.00 -6.85 -5.94
N ALA A 59 -2.61 -6.55 -4.70
CA ALA A 59 -2.47 -7.56 -3.65
C ALA A 59 -3.81 -8.27 -3.37
N SER A 60 -4.92 -7.53 -3.37
CA SER A 60 -6.27 -8.08 -3.22
C SER A 60 -6.66 -8.99 -4.38
N MET A 61 -6.38 -8.58 -5.63
CA MET A 61 -6.64 -9.39 -6.82
C MET A 61 -5.82 -10.67 -6.83
N ILE A 62 -4.52 -10.59 -6.50
CA ILE A 62 -3.64 -11.77 -6.39
C ILE A 62 -4.17 -12.76 -5.36
N SER A 63 -4.57 -12.27 -4.18
CA SER A 63 -5.15 -13.12 -3.14
C SER A 63 -6.43 -13.82 -3.60
N GLY A 64 -7.33 -13.09 -4.26
CA GLY A 64 -8.54 -13.64 -4.86
C GLY A 64 -8.27 -14.71 -5.92
N TYR A 65 -7.31 -14.45 -6.80
CA TYR A 65 -6.92 -15.37 -7.87
C TYR A 65 -6.30 -16.67 -7.35
N PHE A 66 -5.38 -16.60 -6.39
CA PHE A 66 -4.77 -17.79 -5.80
C PHE A 66 -5.79 -18.67 -5.05
N ILE A 67 -6.79 -18.05 -4.42
CA ILE A 67 -7.86 -18.76 -3.72
C ILE A 67 -8.87 -19.36 -4.69
N SER A 68 -9.18 -18.66 -5.78
CA SER A 68 -10.05 -19.17 -6.85
C SER A 68 -9.49 -20.42 -7.53
N ARG A 69 -8.17 -20.59 -7.56
CA ARG A 69 -7.50 -21.73 -8.18
C ARG A 69 -7.24 -22.93 -7.24
N ARG A 70 -7.72 -22.87 -5.98
CA ARG A 70 -7.64 -23.95 -4.97
C ARG A 70 -9.01 -24.48 -4.54
#